data_AF-A0A497A7I6-F1
#
_entry.id   AF-A0A497A7I6-F1
#
_cell.length_a   1.000
_cell.length_b   1.000
_cell.length_c   1.000
_cell.angle_alpha   90.00
_cell.angle_beta   90.00
_cell.angle_gamma   90.00
#
_symmetry.space_group_name_H-M   'P 1'
#
loop_
_entity.id
_entity.type
_entity.pdbx_description
1 polymer ?
#
loop_
_entity_poly.entity_id
_entity_poly.type
_entity_poly.pdbx_seq_one_letter_code
_entity_poly.pdbx_strand_id
1 'polypeptide(L)'
;MAEANHLEESLPEIIGRKNYVRAVVLAQKLGYPESEIRHMQELALKQMACDYRNGFAVRNLAREWGFSKADLENVLMTALGEYENVSDKKRLRQCYDVKTGKYLTLLQWVKQFLSA
;
A
#
# COMPACT_ATOMS: atom_id res chain seq x y z
N MET A 1 -21.50 -32.50 15.64
CA MET A 1 -20.39 -31.54 15.75
C MET A 1 -19.74 -31.46 14.38
N ALA A 2 -20.04 -30.41 13.62
CA ALA A 2 -19.45 -30.22 12.30
C ALA A 2 -18.09 -29.54 12.49
N GLU A 3 -17.02 -30.24 12.10
CA GLU A 3 -15.68 -29.67 11.97
C GLU A 3 -15.74 -28.56 10.90
N ALA A 4 -15.69 -27.31 11.36
CA ALA A 4 -15.51 -26.18 10.47
C ALA A 4 -14.07 -26.25 9.94
N ASN A 5 -13.92 -26.88 8.79
CA ASN A 5 -12.71 -26.92 7.99
C ASN A 5 -12.42 -25.49 7.45
N HIS A 6 -11.97 -24.59 8.32
CA HIS A 6 -11.63 -23.22 7.96
C HIS A 6 -10.15 -23.20 7.56
N LEU A 7 -9.89 -23.20 6.25
CA LEU A 7 -8.59 -22.86 5.68
C LEU A 7 -8.31 -21.38 6.00
N GLU A 8 -7.97 -21.06 7.25
CA GLU A 8 -7.38 -19.76 7.58
C GLU A 8 -5.99 -19.73 6.92
N GLU A 9 -5.88 -19.04 5.78
CA GLU A 9 -4.59 -18.79 5.11
C GLU A 9 -3.58 -18.23 6.11
N SER A 10 -2.37 -18.78 6.09
CA SER A 10 -1.29 -18.34 6.97
C SER A 10 -0.81 -16.93 6.57
N LEU A 11 -0.27 -16.17 7.53
CA LEU A 11 0.26 -14.83 7.26
C LEU A 11 1.32 -14.82 6.13
N PRO A 12 2.26 -15.78 6.05
CA PRO A 12 3.19 -15.88 4.92
C PRO A 12 2.50 -16.07 3.56
N GLU A 13 1.40 -16.83 3.48
CA GLU A 13 0.64 -17.02 2.24
C GLU A 13 0.00 -15.70 1.78
N ILE A 14 -0.60 -14.96 2.72
CA ILE A 14 -1.24 -13.67 2.44
C ILE A 14 -0.20 -12.65 1.95
N ILE A 15 0.97 -12.60 2.60
CA ILE A 15 2.09 -11.75 2.20
C ILE A 15 2.64 -12.18 0.83
N GLY A 16 2.77 -13.48 0.57
CA GLY A 16 3.23 -14.02 -0.72
C GLY A 16 2.32 -13.62 -1.89
N ARG A 17 1.01 -13.49 -1.63
CA ARG A 17 0.02 -12.96 -2.58
C ARG A 17 -0.03 -11.43 -2.64
N LYS A 18 0.83 -10.75 -1.88
CA LYS A 18 0.90 -9.29 -1.74
C LYS A 18 -0.42 -8.67 -1.28
N ASN A 19 -1.20 -9.37 -0.46
CA ASN A 19 -2.42 -8.83 0.11
C ASN A 19 -2.12 -8.17 1.47
N TYR A 20 -1.40 -7.05 1.43
CA TYR A 20 -0.86 -6.44 2.64
C TYR A 20 -1.93 -5.87 3.57
N VAL A 21 -3.06 -5.39 3.05
CA VAL A 21 -4.19 -4.94 3.89
C VAL A 21 -4.72 -6.10 4.74
N ARG A 22 -4.94 -7.28 4.12
CA ARG A 22 -5.37 -8.47 4.86
C ARG A 22 -4.27 -8.97 5.80
N ALA A 23 -3.00 -8.84 5.42
CA ALA A 23 -1.87 -9.20 6.27
C ALA A 23 -1.86 -8.37 7.55
N VAL A 24 -2.09 -7.05 7.46
CA VAL A 24 -2.21 -6.16 8.64
C VAL A 24 -3.32 -6.64 9.58
N VAL A 25 -4.51 -6.92 9.05
CA VAL A 25 -5.66 -7.38 9.86
C VAL A 25 -5.34 -8.69 10.58
N LEU A 26 -4.72 -9.66 9.88
CA LEU A 26 -4.35 -10.93 10.47
C LEU A 26 -3.24 -10.76 11.52
N ALA A 27 -2.20 -9.97 11.24
CA ALA A 27 -1.10 -9.70 12.16
C ALA A 27 -1.58 -9.04 13.46
N GLN A 28 -2.52 -8.08 13.36
CA GLN A 28 -3.16 -7.47 14.52
C GLN A 28 -3.95 -8.49 15.36
N LYS A 29 -4.75 -9.34 14.70
CA LYS A 29 -5.52 -10.42 15.37
C LYS A 29 -4.60 -11.40 16.11
N LEU A 30 -3.43 -11.69 15.52
CA LEU A 30 -2.44 -12.62 16.08
C LEU A 30 -1.49 -11.98 17.10
N GLY A 31 -1.60 -10.67 17.37
CA GLY A 31 -0.78 -9.97 18.36
C GLY A 31 0.70 -9.82 17.95
N TYR A 32 0.97 -9.67 16.65
CA TYR A 32 2.33 -9.43 16.16
C TYR A 32 2.91 -8.11 16.69
N PRO A 33 4.26 -7.98 16.72
CA PRO A 33 4.91 -6.74 17.12
C PRO A 33 4.44 -5.53 16.28
N GLU A 34 4.29 -4.37 16.92
CA GLU A 34 3.85 -3.15 16.25
C GLU A 34 4.77 -2.74 15.08
N SER A 35 6.08 -3.01 15.19
CA SER A 35 7.05 -2.76 14.12
C SER A 35 6.77 -3.60 12.86
N GLU A 36 6.39 -4.87 13.03
CA GLU A 36 6.04 -5.74 11.90
C GLU A 36 4.70 -5.33 11.27
N ILE A 37 3.72 -5.00 12.11
CA ILE A 37 2.43 -4.47 11.65
C ILE A 37 2.65 -3.16 10.88
N ARG A 38 3.49 -2.25 11.40
CA ARG A 38 3.84 -0.99 10.74
C ARG A 38 4.49 -1.24 9.38
N HIS A 39 5.41 -2.19 9.29
CA HIS A 39 6.01 -2.56 8.01
C HIS A 39 4.97 -3.05 6.99
N MET A 40 4.02 -3.90 7.40
CA MET A 40 2.94 -4.36 6.52
C MET A 40 2.01 -3.22 6.08
N GLN A 41 1.72 -2.27 6.98
CA GLN A 41 0.95 -1.06 6.66
C GLN A 41 1.67 -0.21 5.61
N GLU A 42 2.98 -0.01 5.74
CA GLU A 42 3.78 0.71 4.74
C GLU A 42 3.73 -0.01 3.39
N LEU A 43 3.92 -1.33 3.34
CA LEU A 43 3.81 -2.12 2.12
C LEU A 43 2.42 -1.98 1.45
N ALA A 44 1.35 -1.96 2.25
CA ALA A 44 0.00 -1.73 1.75
C ALA A 44 -0.17 -0.32 1.15
N LEU A 45 0.32 0.73 1.83
CA LEU A 45 0.27 2.10 1.32
C LEU A 45 1.07 2.25 0.02
N LYS A 46 2.27 1.67 -0.03
CA LYS A 46 3.11 1.61 -1.23
C LYS A 46 2.38 0.93 -2.37
N GLN A 47 1.74 -0.22 -2.13
CA GLN A 47 0.97 -0.92 -3.16
C GLN A 47 -0.23 -0.09 -3.66
N MET A 48 -1.01 0.49 -2.75
CA MET A 48 -2.18 1.30 -3.11
C MET A 48 -1.80 2.52 -3.96
N ALA A 49 -0.68 3.17 -3.66
CA ALA A 49 -0.18 4.29 -4.44
C ALA A 49 0.50 3.83 -5.75
N CYS A 50 1.48 2.93 -5.65
CA CYS A 50 2.44 2.65 -6.71
C CYS A 50 2.00 1.54 -7.67
N ASP A 51 1.12 0.63 -7.26
CA ASP A 51 0.56 -0.38 -8.16
C ASP A 51 -0.85 0.01 -8.63
N TYR A 52 -1.66 0.65 -7.77
CA TYR A 52 -3.08 0.91 -8.07
C TYR A 52 -3.45 2.38 -8.31
N ARG A 53 -2.58 3.36 -8.01
CA ARG A 53 -2.90 4.81 -8.09
C ARG A 53 -4.18 5.18 -7.33
N ASN A 54 -4.48 4.48 -6.23
CA ASN A 54 -5.72 4.62 -5.50
C ASN A 54 -5.58 5.61 -4.34
N GLY A 55 -5.75 6.90 -4.63
CA GLY A 55 -5.60 7.96 -3.63
C GLY A 55 -6.63 7.89 -2.50
N PHE A 56 -7.84 7.39 -2.78
CA PHE A 56 -8.87 7.22 -1.76
C PHE A 56 -8.46 6.17 -0.72
N ALA A 57 -8.00 5.00 -1.17
CA ALA A 57 -7.50 3.95 -0.29
C ALA A 57 -6.29 4.41 0.52
N VAL A 58 -5.33 5.09 -0.11
CA VAL A 58 -4.14 5.62 0.59
C VAL A 58 -4.53 6.56 1.74
N ARG A 59 -5.44 7.52 1.50
CA ARG A 59 -5.89 8.46 2.53
C ARG A 59 -6.62 7.76 3.69
N ASN A 60 -7.53 6.84 3.35
CA ASN A 60 -8.32 6.16 4.38
C ASN A 60 -7.46 5.26 5.25
N LEU A 61 -6.60 4.44 4.65
CA LEU A 61 -5.71 3.53 5.38
C LEU A 61 -4.68 4.29 6.21
N ALA A 62 -4.07 5.34 5.67
CA ALA A 62 -3.11 6.17 6.41
C ALA A 62 -3.76 6.79 7.66
N ARG A 63 -4.99 7.29 7.53
CA ARG A 63 -5.76 7.84 8.66
C ARG A 63 -6.11 6.75 9.68
N GLU A 64 -6.59 5.60 9.22
CA GLU A 64 -6.98 4.47 10.08
C GLU A 64 -5.79 3.94 10.89
N TRP A 65 -4.60 3.91 10.28
CA TRP A 65 -3.37 3.41 10.90
C TRP A 65 -2.52 4.48 11.58
N GLY A 66 -3.05 5.71 11.70
CA GLY A 66 -2.43 6.80 12.44
C GLY A 66 -1.13 7.34 11.82
N PHE A 67 -0.97 7.28 10.50
CA PHE A 67 0.15 7.93 9.81
C PHE A 67 -0.05 9.45 9.80
N SER A 68 0.98 10.20 10.20
CA SER A 68 1.00 11.64 9.98
C SER A 68 1.18 11.95 8.49
N LYS A 69 0.95 13.21 8.10
CA LYS A 69 1.24 13.67 6.74
C LYS A 69 2.73 13.46 6.38
N ALA A 70 3.63 13.73 7.32
CA ALA A 70 5.07 13.57 7.13
C ALA A 70 5.45 12.09 6.96
N ASP A 71 4.86 11.19 7.75
CA ASP A 71 5.12 9.75 7.62
C ASP A 71 4.64 9.24 6.27
N LEU A 72 3.43 9.64 5.85
CA LEU A 72 2.88 9.26 4.56
C LEU A 72 3.74 9.78 3.40
N GLU A 73 4.21 11.02 3.49
CA GLU A 73 5.13 11.60 2.51
C GLU A 73 6.42 10.79 2.43
N ASN A 74 7.04 10.48 3.56
CA ASN A 74 8.26 9.66 3.62
C ASN A 74 8.05 8.28 2.99
N VAL A 75 6.94 7.61 3.30
CA VAL A 75 6.60 6.29 2.71
C VAL A 75 6.48 6.38 1.19
N LEU A 76 5.76 7.39 0.67
CA LEU A 76 5.54 7.53 -0.78
C LEU A 76 6.79 7.97 -1.53
N MET A 77 7.62 8.83 -0.95
CA MET A 77 8.89 9.25 -1.54
C MET A 77 9.92 8.12 -1.53
N THR A 78 9.95 7.31 -0.47
CA THR A 78 10.77 6.09 -0.42
C THR A 78 10.32 5.09 -1.48
N ALA A 79 9.01 4.89 -1.62
CA ALA A 79 8.45 4.03 -2.66
C ALA A 79 8.80 4.52 -4.06
N LEU A 80 8.77 5.84 -4.32
CA LEU A 80 9.22 6.41 -5.59
C LEU A 80 10.66 6.01 -5.90
N GLY A 81 11.58 6.19 -4.94
CA GLY A 81 12.99 5.82 -5.10
C GLY A 81 13.18 4.32 -5.34
N GLU A 82 12.45 3.47 -4.61
CA GLU A 82 12.45 2.02 -4.84
C GLU A 82 11.96 1.68 -6.26
N TYR A 83 10.92 2.36 -6.74
CA TYR A 83 10.28 2.07 -8.03
C TYR A 83 11.07 2.61 -9.23
N GLU A 84 11.80 3.71 -9.09
CA GLU A 84 12.71 4.22 -10.14
C GLU A 84 13.89 3.28 -10.40
N ASN A 85 14.31 2.53 -9.37
CA ASN A 85 15.40 1.56 -9.47
C ASN A 85 14.98 0.19 -10.04
N VAL A 86 13.66 -0.09 -10.11
CA VAL A 86 13.16 -1.33 -10.69
C VAL A 86 12.94 -1.15 -12.19
N SER A 87 13.63 -1.95 -13.01
CA SER A 87 13.58 -1.93 -14.48
C SER A 87 12.23 -2.38 -15.10
N ASP A 88 11.13 -2.36 -14.33
CA ASP A 88 9.80 -2.73 -14.81
C ASP A 88 9.16 -1.56 -15.56
N LYS A 89 9.33 -1.58 -16.88
CA LYS A 89 8.81 -0.59 -17.82
C LYS A 89 7.29 -0.41 -17.76
N LYS A 90 6.51 -1.35 -17.20
CA LYS A 90 5.05 -1.22 -17.09
C LYS A 90 4.65 -0.26 -15.98
N ARG A 91 5.40 -0.23 -14.88
CA ARG A 91 5.14 0.59 -13.68
C ARG A 91 5.55 2.07 -13.85
N LEU A 92 6.43 2.33 -14.82
CA LEU A 92 6.84 3.67 -15.25
C LEU A 92 5.88 4.30 -16.29
N ARG A 93 4.91 3.54 -16.80
CA ARG A 93 3.93 4.10 -17.75
C ARG A 93 3.02 5.10 -17.06
N GLN A 94 2.57 6.08 -17.83
CA GLN A 94 1.56 7.01 -17.35
C GLN A 94 0.24 6.26 -17.15
N CYS A 95 -0.44 6.53 -16.05
CA CYS A 95 -1.77 6.00 -15.73
C CYS A 95 -2.78 7.14 -15.76
N TYR A 96 -3.99 6.86 -16.24
CA TYR A 96 -5.08 7.83 -16.19
C TYR A 96 -5.47 8.12 -14.74
N ASP A 97 -5.48 9.41 -14.38
CA ASP A 97 -5.93 9.90 -13.10
C ASP A 97 -7.31 10.55 -13.25
N VAL A 98 -8.33 9.94 -12.66
CA VAL A 98 -9.72 10.41 -12.73
C VAL A 98 -9.88 11.81 -12.13
N LYS A 99 -9.07 12.16 -11.12
CA LYS A 99 -9.16 13.46 -10.43
C LYS A 99 -8.75 14.62 -11.33
N THR A 100 -7.77 14.43 -12.22
CA THR A 100 -7.29 15.47 -13.15
C THR A 100 -7.73 15.29 -14.60
N GLY A 101 -8.22 14.11 -14.96
CA GLY A 101 -8.51 13.75 -16.34
C GLY A 101 -7.25 13.58 -17.21
N LYS A 102 -6.08 13.40 -16.60
CA LYS A 102 -4.78 13.31 -17.30
C LYS A 102 -4.10 11.97 -17.09
N TYR A 103 -3.19 11.63 -18.00
CA TYR A 103 -2.27 10.52 -17.81
C TYR A 103 -1.03 11.02 -17.07
N LEU A 104 -0.77 10.47 -15.89
CA LEU A 104 0.31 10.90 -14.99
C LEU A 104 1.32 9.79 -14.81
N THR A 105 2.60 10.13 -14.80
CA THR A 105 3.64 9.23 -14.27
C THR A 105 3.43 9.01 -12.78
N LEU A 106 4.06 7.98 -12.20
CA LEU A 106 4.01 7.75 -10.75
C LEU A 106 4.46 9.00 -9.97
N LEU A 107 5.57 9.62 -10.37
CA LEU A 107 6.10 10.83 -9.75
C LEU A 107 5.10 11.99 -9.79
N GLN A 108 4.48 12.23 -10.95
CA GLN A 108 3.47 13.27 -11.10
C GLN A 108 2.26 13.00 -10.21
N TRP A 109 1.79 11.76 -10.17
CA TRP A 109 0.66 11.36 -9.35
C TRP A 109 0.95 11.54 -7.86
N VAL A 110 2.11 11.09 -7.37
CA VAL A 110 2.49 11.23 -5.95
C VAL A 110 2.61 12.70 -5.54
N LYS A 111 3.29 13.52 -6.35
CA LYS A 111 3.41 14.97 -6.07
C LYS A 111 2.05 15.63 -5.96
N GLN A 112 1.15 15.34 -6.90
CA GLN A 112 -0.21 15.87 -6.88
C GLN A 112 -1.04 15.34 -5.71
N PHE A 113 -0.85 14.07 -5.34
CA PHE A 113 -1.55 13.46 -4.22
C PHE A 113 -1.17 14.12 -2.89
N LEU A 114 0.11 14.43 -2.69
CA LEU A 114 0.67 15.05 -1.48
C LEU A 114 0.39 16.56 -1.40
N SER A 115 0.23 17.23 -2.55
CA SER A 115 -0.09 18.65 -2.60
C SER A 115 -1.57 18.99 -2.35
N ALA A 116 -2.44 17.97 -2.34
CA ALA A 116 -3.90 18.13 -2.28
C ALA A 116 -4.50 17.77 -0.93
#